data_AF-A0A0D2T468-F1
#
_entry.id   AF-A0A0D2T468-F1
#
_cell.length_a   1.000
_cell.length_b   1.000
_cell.length_c   1.000
_cell.angle_alpha   90.00
_cell.angle_beta   90.00
_cell.angle_gamma   90.00
#
_symmetry.space_group_name_H-M   'P 1'
#
loop_
_entity.id
_entity.type
_entity.pdbx_description
1 polymer ?
#
loop_
_entity_poly.entity_id
_entity_poly.type
_entity_poly.pdbx_seq_one_letter_code
_entity_poly.pdbx_strand_id
1 'polypeptide(L)'
;MVNRLSTGKSWYKPFQYKEDVDKPGDVRNILLVVATLIASVTFQAGVNPPGGVWQEGDHAGRAIYASNSAAYYVFLISNTLALATSILVIIPLTYKFPCHLEIVIATISMTVTYGSAVFAVTPHEIRFRYAIAAFAVPFILRCLIQLFKVLVFKNDHKSDPENGNNE
;
A
#
# COMPACT_ATOMS: atom_id res chain seq x y z
N MET A 1 -44.60 -27.96 -12.05
CA MET A 1 -43.73 -28.11 -10.87
C MET A 1 -42.38 -27.48 -11.20
N VAL A 2 -42.20 -26.19 -10.91
CA VAL A 2 -40.93 -25.47 -11.15
C VAL A 2 -40.19 -25.42 -9.83
N ASN A 3 -39.11 -26.19 -9.71
CA ASN A 3 -38.25 -26.21 -8.53
C ASN A 3 -37.50 -24.89 -8.42
N ARG A 4 -37.64 -24.23 -7.26
CA ARG A 4 -36.87 -23.04 -6.89
C ARG A 4 -35.39 -23.41 -6.83
N LEU A 5 -34.59 -22.87 -7.74
CA LEU A 5 -33.14 -22.90 -7.63
C LEU A 5 -32.74 -22.15 -6.36
N SER A 6 -32.12 -22.90 -5.45
CA SER A 6 -31.50 -22.38 -4.23
C SER A 6 -30.46 -21.32 -4.61
N THR A 7 -30.75 -20.07 -4.30
CA THR A 7 -29.81 -18.96 -4.46
C THR A 7 -28.62 -19.24 -3.55
N GLY A 8 -27.47 -19.56 -4.15
CA GLY A 8 -26.22 -19.85 -3.43
C GLY A 8 -25.91 -18.75 -2.42
N LYS A 9 -25.90 -19.10 -1.13
CA LYS A 9 -25.52 -18.18 -0.05
C LYS A 9 -24.07 -17.74 -0.29
N SER A 10 -23.85 -16.46 -0.59
CA SER A 10 -22.50 -15.88 -0.67
C SER A 10 -21.71 -16.16 0.61
N TRP A 11 -20.62 -16.93 0.49
CA TRP A 11 -19.80 -17.41 1.60
C TRP A 11 -19.05 -16.30 2.35
N TYR A 12 -18.88 -15.12 1.73
CA TYR A 12 -18.13 -14.00 2.31
C TYR A 12 -18.97 -13.13 3.25
N LYS A 13 -20.31 -13.23 3.21
CA LYS A 13 -21.22 -12.39 4.03
C LYS A 13 -20.93 -12.44 5.54
N PRO A 14 -20.57 -13.60 6.14
CA PRO A 14 -20.21 -13.65 7.56
C PRO A 14 -18.91 -12.92 7.91
N PHE A 15 -18.01 -12.71 6.94
CA PHE A 15 -16.68 -12.08 7.15
C PHE A 15 -16.68 -10.57 6.86
N GLN A 16 -17.82 -9.99 6.50
CA GLN A 16 -17.93 -8.55 6.29
C GLN A 16 -17.87 -7.82 7.63
N TYR A 17 -17.13 -6.71 7.65
CA TYR A 17 -17.10 -5.79 8.78
C TYR A 17 -18.51 -5.28 9.09
N LYS A 18 -18.86 -5.29 10.37
CA LYS A 18 -20.12 -4.78 10.91
C LYS A 18 -19.82 -3.75 11.98
N GLU A 19 -20.12 -2.49 11.67
CA GLU A 19 -19.82 -1.35 12.55
C GLU A 19 -20.50 -1.46 13.94
N ASP A 20 -21.64 -2.13 14.03
CA ASP A 20 -22.41 -2.35 15.26
C ASP A 20 -21.89 -3.52 16.12
N VAL A 21 -21.14 -4.46 15.53
CA VAL A 21 -20.67 -5.69 16.20
C VAL A 21 -19.17 -5.67 16.44
N ASP A 22 -18.40 -5.23 15.45
CA ASP A 22 -16.95 -5.31 15.45
C ASP A 22 -16.32 -4.10 16.13
N LYS A 23 -15.59 -4.35 17.23
CA LYS A 23 -14.91 -3.28 17.96
C LYS A 23 -13.82 -2.66 17.09
N PRO A 24 -13.76 -1.32 16.98
CA PRO A 24 -12.73 -0.64 16.18
C PRO A 24 -11.29 -1.01 16.56
N GLY A 25 -11.05 -1.31 17.84
CA GLY A 25 -9.74 -1.78 18.33
C GLY A 25 -9.33 -3.14 17.78
N ASP A 26 -10.26 -4.10 17.69
CA ASP A 26 -10.00 -5.44 17.20
C ASP A 26 -9.74 -5.42 15.69
N VAL A 27 -10.55 -4.65 14.96
CA VAL A 27 -10.35 -4.41 13.51
C VAL A 27 -9.00 -3.76 13.25
N ARG A 28 -8.64 -2.73 14.02
CA ARG A 28 -7.33 -2.08 13.93
C ARG A 28 -6.18 -3.06 14.15
N ASN A 29 -6.28 -3.94 15.15
CA ASN A 29 -5.26 -4.95 15.43
C ASN A 29 -5.12 -5.94 14.26
N ILE A 30 -6.23 -6.45 13.72
CA ILE A 30 -6.22 -7.36 12.57
C ILE A 30 -5.58 -6.70 11.35
N LEU A 31 -5.98 -5.46 11.03
CA LEU A 31 -5.42 -4.71 9.91
C LEU A 31 -3.93 -4.41 10.08
N LEU A 32 -3.47 -4.12 11.30
CA LEU A 32 -2.04 -3.94 11.59
C LEU A 32 -1.26 -5.23 11.34
N VAL A 33 -1.78 -6.39 11.77
CA VAL A 33 -1.14 -7.68 11.52
C VAL A 33 -1.03 -7.93 10.01
N VAL A 34 -2.13 -7.80 9.27
CA VAL A 34 -2.15 -8.01 7.82
C VAL A 34 -1.18 -7.06 7.11
N ALA A 35 -1.21 -5.77 7.43
CA ALA A 35 -0.34 -4.78 6.79
C ALA A 35 1.14 -5.03 7.11
N THR A 36 1.47 -5.39 8.36
CA THR A 36 2.85 -5.70 8.76
C THR A 36 3.36 -6.97 8.08
N LEU A 37 2.51 -7.99 7.93
CA LEU A 37 2.85 -9.21 7.21
C LEU A 37 3.15 -8.92 5.73
N ILE A 38 2.31 -8.15 5.04
CA ILE A 38 2.56 -7.77 3.64
C ILE A 38 3.85 -6.94 3.52
N ALA A 39 4.07 -5.97 4.42
CA ALA A 39 5.30 -5.20 4.45
C ALA A 39 6.53 -6.09 4.65
N SER A 40 6.46 -7.07 5.55
CA SER A 40 7.57 -7.99 5.81
C SER A 40 7.89 -8.87 4.60
N VAL A 41 6.88 -9.47 3.97
CA VAL A 41 7.05 -10.35 2.81
C VAL A 41 7.61 -9.57 1.62
N THR A 42 7.09 -8.37 1.37
CA THR A 42 7.53 -7.51 0.27
C THR A 42 8.95 -6.98 0.49
N PHE A 43 9.31 -6.62 1.72
CA PHE A 43 10.67 -6.23 2.06
C PHE A 43 11.64 -7.38 1.78
N GLN A 44 11.33 -8.59 2.27
CA GLN A 44 12.15 -9.79 2.04
C GLN A 44 12.31 -10.11 0.56
N ALA A 45 11.23 -10.06 -0.22
CA ALA A 45 11.27 -10.32 -1.66
C ALA A 45 12.04 -9.24 -2.44
N GLY A 46 12.03 -7.99 -1.97
CA GLY A 46 12.77 -6.89 -2.60
C GLY A 46 14.27 -6.95 -2.35
N VAL A 47 14.69 -7.28 -1.12
CA VAL A 47 16.12 -7.40 -0.77
C VAL A 47 16.73 -8.70 -1.27
N ASN A 48 15.92 -9.76 -1.41
CA ASN A 48 16.30 -11.05 -1.95
C ASN A 48 15.49 -11.32 -3.23
N PRO A 49 15.93 -10.79 -4.39
CA PRO A 49 15.17 -10.95 -5.62
C PRO A 49 14.99 -12.44 -5.97
N PRO A 50 13.85 -12.84 -6.59
CA PRO A 50 13.64 -14.20 -7.04
C PRO A 50 14.80 -14.69 -7.91
N GLY A 51 15.26 -15.91 -7.70
CA GLY A 51 16.43 -16.45 -8.40
C GLY A 51 17.78 -15.90 -7.92
N GLY A 52 17.80 -14.97 -6.97
CA GLY A 52 19.02 -14.45 -6.34
C GLY A 52 19.74 -13.39 -7.16
N VAL A 53 21.00 -13.16 -6.79
CA VAL A 53 21.90 -12.22 -7.46
C VAL A 53 23.09 -12.95 -8.07
N TRP A 54 23.64 -12.41 -9.14
CA TRP A 54 24.88 -12.90 -9.72
C TRP A 54 26.01 -12.77 -8.70
N GLN A 55 26.82 -13.82 -8.56
CA GLN A 55 27.92 -13.87 -7.59
C GLN A 55 29.26 -13.43 -8.19
N GLU A 56 29.43 -13.58 -9.51
CA GLU A 56 30.70 -13.37 -10.22
C GLU A 56 30.49 -12.60 -11.53
N GLY A 57 31.56 -12.02 -12.05
CA GLY A 57 31.59 -11.25 -13.30
C GLY A 57 31.07 -9.82 -13.19
N ASP A 58 30.98 -9.12 -14.32
CA ASP A 58 30.57 -7.69 -14.41
C ASP A 58 29.14 -7.42 -13.92
N HIS A 59 28.36 -8.47 -13.68
CA HIS A 59 26.99 -8.40 -13.19
C HIS A 59 26.85 -8.73 -11.70
N ALA A 60 27.95 -8.97 -10.97
CA ALA A 60 27.92 -9.31 -9.56
C ALA A 60 27.06 -8.33 -8.74
N GLY A 61 26.19 -8.87 -7.89
CA GLY A 61 25.22 -8.11 -7.10
C GLY A 61 23.92 -7.70 -7.83
N ARG A 62 23.83 -7.89 -9.16
CA ARG A 62 22.58 -7.66 -9.90
C ARG A 62 21.64 -8.85 -9.78
N ALA A 63 20.33 -8.58 -9.77
CA ALA A 63 19.31 -9.63 -9.75
C ALA A 63 19.42 -10.51 -11.00
N ILE A 64 19.48 -11.83 -10.82
CA ILE A 64 19.43 -12.79 -11.93
C ILE A 64 18.11 -12.66 -12.68
N TYR A 65 17.02 -12.42 -11.96
CA TYR A 65 15.70 -12.23 -12.54
C TYR A 65 15.60 -11.02 -13.48
N ALA A 66 16.48 -10.02 -13.34
CA ALA A 66 16.51 -8.87 -14.24
C ALA A 66 16.91 -9.23 -15.69
N SER A 67 17.43 -10.43 -15.93
CA SER A 67 17.66 -10.98 -17.28
C SER A 67 16.36 -11.06 -18.10
N ASN A 68 15.23 -11.40 -17.47
CA ASN A 68 13.91 -11.23 -18.06
C ASN A 68 13.33 -9.89 -17.61
N SER A 69 13.66 -8.84 -18.36
CA SER A 69 13.30 -7.47 -17.97
C SER A 69 11.80 -7.30 -17.75
N ALA A 70 10.93 -7.82 -18.62
CA ALA A 70 9.48 -7.63 -18.51
C ALA A 70 8.89 -8.24 -17.22
N ALA A 71 9.20 -9.50 -16.94
CA ALA A 71 8.70 -10.19 -15.75
C ALA A 71 9.27 -9.60 -14.44
N TYR A 72 10.55 -9.21 -14.46
CA TYR A 72 11.19 -8.53 -13.34
C TYR A 72 10.51 -7.20 -13.00
N TYR A 73 10.06 -6.42 -13.98
CA TYR A 73 9.37 -5.16 -13.72
C TYR A 73 7.98 -5.33 -13.14
N VAL A 74 7.20 -6.27 -13.66
CA VAL A 74 5.88 -6.58 -13.09
C VAL A 74 6.05 -6.93 -11.62
N PHE A 75 7.01 -7.81 -11.31
CA PHE A 75 7.37 -8.14 -9.94
C PHE A 75 7.78 -6.90 -9.12
N LEU A 76 8.75 -6.12 -9.60
CA LEU A 76 9.31 -5.00 -8.85
C LEU A 76 8.26 -3.91 -8.55
N ILE A 77 7.43 -3.58 -9.53
CA ILE A 77 6.37 -2.57 -9.39
C ILE A 77 5.29 -3.08 -8.44
N SER A 78 4.78 -4.29 -8.63
CA SER A 78 3.76 -4.87 -7.76
C SER A 78 4.26 -5.01 -6.32
N ASN A 79 5.49 -5.46 -6.13
CA ASN A 79 6.10 -5.59 -4.80
C ASN A 79 6.26 -4.23 -4.10
N THR A 80 6.75 -3.22 -4.83
CA THR A 80 6.92 -1.87 -4.31
C THR A 80 5.57 -1.21 -3.96
N LEU A 81 4.54 -1.42 -4.79
CA LEU A 81 3.17 -0.96 -4.51
C LEU A 81 2.60 -1.63 -3.25
N ALA A 82 2.80 -2.94 -3.09
CA ALA A 82 2.35 -3.67 -1.91
C ALA A 82 3.04 -3.17 -0.63
N LEU A 83 4.34 -2.88 -0.68
CA LEU A 83 5.07 -2.28 0.45
C LEU A 83 4.54 -0.87 0.77
N ALA A 84 4.41 0.00 -0.24
CA ALA A 84 3.95 1.38 -0.07
C ALA A 84 2.51 1.45 0.48
N THR A 85 1.61 0.62 -0.04
CA THR A 85 0.22 0.53 0.46
C THR A 85 0.14 0.00 1.88
N SER A 86 1.01 -0.95 2.25
CA SER A 86 1.09 -1.46 3.63
C SER A 86 1.54 -0.38 4.61
N ILE A 87 2.57 0.39 4.27
CA ILE A 87 3.02 1.53 5.10
C ILE A 87 1.89 2.57 5.23
N LEU A 88 1.21 2.89 4.14
CA LEU A 88 0.05 3.80 4.15
C LEU A 88 -1.08 3.33 5.07
N VAL A 89 -1.23 2.03 5.30
CA VAL A 89 -2.20 1.47 6.24
C VAL A 89 -1.65 1.51 7.69
N ILE A 90 -0.37 1.19 7.90
CA ILE A 90 0.27 1.17 9.23
C ILE A 90 0.27 2.55 9.90
N ILE A 91 0.64 3.61 9.18
CA ILE A 91 0.75 4.97 9.75
C ILE A 91 -0.54 5.47 10.43
N PRO A 92 -1.72 5.48 9.76
CA PRO A 92 -2.96 5.92 10.40
C PRO A 92 -3.47 4.96 11.48
N LEU A 93 -3.23 3.65 11.34
CA LEU A 93 -3.65 2.67 12.35
C LEU A 93 -2.85 2.79 13.65
N THR A 94 -1.63 3.29 13.59
CA THR A 94 -0.76 3.52 14.77
C THR A 94 -0.87 4.95 15.31
N TYR A 95 -1.72 5.79 14.72
CA TYR A 95 -1.91 7.16 15.18
C TYR A 95 -2.47 7.18 16.61
N LYS A 96 -1.91 8.04 17.48
CA LYS A 96 -2.16 8.13 18.93
C LYS A 96 -1.67 6.95 19.78
N PHE A 97 -0.87 6.03 19.24
CA PHE A 97 -0.15 5.06 20.07
C PHE A 97 1.05 5.74 20.74
N PRO A 98 1.44 5.30 21.95
CA PRO A 98 2.59 5.86 22.67
C PRO A 98 3.90 5.76 21.86
N CYS A 99 4.01 4.77 20.96
CA CYS A 99 5.21 4.54 20.15
C CYS A 99 5.07 4.99 18.68
N HIS A 100 4.16 5.92 18.38
CA HIS A 100 3.87 6.32 17.00
C HIS A 100 5.10 6.89 16.28
N LEU A 101 5.90 7.71 16.98
CA LEU A 101 7.11 8.31 16.40
C LEU A 101 8.17 7.26 16.08
N GLU A 102 8.41 6.30 16.98
CA GLU A 102 9.33 5.20 16.74
C GLU A 102 8.91 4.37 15.52
N ILE A 103 7.61 4.11 15.37
CA ILE A 103 7.07 3.38 14.20
C ILE A 103 7.25 4.20 12.90
N VAL A 104 7.03 5.52 12.94
CA VAL A 104 7.26 6.40 11.79
C VAL A 104 8.74 6.39 11.40
N ILE A 105 9.64 6.54 12.37
CA ILE A 105 11.09 6.52 12.12
C ILE A 105 11.52 5.15 11.55
N ALA A 106 11.01 4.05 12.12
CA ALA A 106 11.30 2.70 11.65
C ALA A 106 10.80 2.47 10.22
N THR A 107 9.59 2.91 9.88
CA THR A 107 9.03 2.77 8.53
C THR A 107 9.74 3.64 7.49
N ILE A 108 10.18 4.84 7.85
CA ILE A 108 11.04 5.67 7.00
C ILE A 108 12.38 4.98 6.77
N SER A 109 13.04 4.53 7.83
CA SER A 109 14.32 3.81 7.73
C SER A 109 14.20 2.57 6.85
N MET A 110 13.19 1.73 7.08
CA MET A 110 12.90 0.55 6.27
C MET A 110 12.68 0.89 4.78
N THR A 111 11.96 1.98 4.49
CA THR A 111 11.75 2.44 3.11
C THR A 111 13.07 2.82 2.43
N VAL A 112 13.94 3.54 3.14
CA VAL A 112 15.27 3.91 2.64
C VAL A 112 16.10 2.65 2.37
N THR A 113 16.12 1.70 3.30
CA THR A 113 16.83 0.42 3.12
C THR A 113 16.30 -0.36 1.92
N TYR A 114 14.98 -0.43 1.74
CA TYR A 114 14.36 -1.08 0.58
C TYR A 114 14.77 -0.40 -0.73
N GLY A 115 14.71 0.95 -0.78
CA GLY A 115 15.12 1.73 -1.94
C GLY A 115 16.59 1.47 -2.32
N SER A 116 17.48 1.46 -1.33
CA SER A 116 18.90 1.15 -1.51
C SER A 116 19.13 -0.28 -2.02
N ALA A 117 18.41 -1.27 -1.49
CA ALA A 117 18.50 -2.65 -1.94
C ALA A 117 18.04 -2.80 -3.39
N VAL A 118 16.88 -2.22 -3.74
CA VAL A 118 16.36 -2.21 -5.11
C VAL A 118 17.32 -1.52 -6.08
N PHE A 119 17.95 -0.43 -5.66
CA PHE A 119 18.96 0.27 -6.45
C PHE A 119 20.19 -0.61 -6.73
N ALA A 120 20.68 -1.31 -5.71
CA ALA A 120 21.83 -2.21 -5.85
C ALA A 120 21.53 -3.34 -6.86
N VAL A 121 20.38 -3.99 -6.76
CA VAL A 121 20.07 -5.18 -7.57
C VAL A 121 19.57 -4.87 -8.99
N THR A 122 19.07 -3.65 -9.27
CA THR A 122 18.45 -3.30 -10.57
C THR A 122 19.45 -2.74 -11.59
N PRO A 123 19.71 -3.42 -12.72
CA PRO A 123 20.62 -2.92 -13.75
C PRO A 123 20.01 -1.69 -14.47
N HIS A 124 20.77 -0.60 -14.60
CA HIS A 124 20.45 0.73 -15.21
C HIS A 124 19.57 1.74 -14.44
N GLU A 125 20.06 2.99 -14.36
CA GLU A 125 19.46 4.13 -13.63
C GLU A 125 18.06 4.56 -14.10
N ILE A 126 17.77 4.48 -15.40
CA ILE A 126 16.47 4.88 -15.97
C ILE A 126 15.34 4.01 -15.38
N ARG A 127 15.70 2.80 -14.94
CA ARG A 127 14.78 1.75 -14.48
C ARG A 127 14.41 1.95 -13.00
N PHE A 128 15.28 2.56 -12.22
CA PHE A 128 15.03 2.95 -10.82
C PHE A 128 13.93 4.01 -10.68
N ARG A 129 13.76 4.87 -11.70
CA ARG A 129 12.68 5.88 -11.73
C ARG A 129 11.28 5.26 -11.61
N TYR A 130 11.07 4.07 -12.18
CA TYR A 130 9.80 3.36 -12.08
C TYR A 130 9.53 2.84 -10.67
N ALA A 131 10.56 2.43 -9.92
CA ALA A 131 10.40 2.03 -8.53
C ALA A 131 10.04 3.25 -7.64
N ILE A 132 10.68 4.40 -7.87
CA ILE A 132 10.33 5.66 -7.19
C ILE A 132 8.88 6.05 -7.53
N ALA A 133 8.50 6.01 -8.80
CA ALA A 133 7.14 6.33 -9.23
C ALA A 133 6.12 5.37 -8.61
N ALA A 134 6.39 4.06 -8.62
CA ALA A 134 5.54 3.05 -8.00
C ALA A 134 5.39 3.27 -6.49
N PHE A 135 6.45 3.69 -5.80
CA PHE A 135 6.37 4.03 -4.39
C PHE A 135 5.52 5.29 -4.15
N ALA A 136 5.62 6.31 -5.00
CA ALA A 136 4.87 7.56 -4.86
C ALA A 136 3.37 7.44 -5.21
N VAL A 137 3.02 6.56 -6.17
CA VAL A 137 1.65 6.43 -6.70
C VAL A 137 0.58 6.22 -5.62
N PRO A 138 0.71 5.28 -4.66
CA PRO A 138 -0.28 5.10 -3.60
C PRO A 138 -0.47 6.35 -2.72
N PHE A 139 0.61 7.10 -2.45
CA PHE A 139 0.54 8.33 -1.66
C PHE A 139 -0.15 9.46 -2.44
N ILE A 140 0.18 9.61 -3.72
CA ILE A 140 -0.46 10.59 -4.62
C ILE A 140 -1.95 10.26 -4.74
N LEU A 141 -2.31 9.01 -5.02
CA LEU A 141 -3.70 8.58 -5.12
C LEU A 141 -4.47 8.86 -3.83
N ARG A 142 -3.89 8.55 -2.66
CA ARG A 142 -4.52 8.85 -1.37
C ARG A 142 -4.69 10.35 -1.15
N CYS A 143 -3.69 11.15 -1.52
CA CYS A 143 -3.77 12.61 -1.47
C CYS A 143 -4.91 13.14 -2.37
N LEU A 144 -5.00 12.65 -3.61
CA LEU A 144 -6.06 13.01 -4.57
C LEU A 144 -7.46 12.64 -4.05
N ILE A 145 -7.63 11.45 -3.45
CA ILE A 145 -8.92 11.03 -2.86
C ILE A 145 -9.31 11.97 -1.71
N GLN A 146 -8.37 12.31 -0.82
CA GLN A 146 -8.65 13.21 0.30
C GLN A 146 -8.96 14.63 -0.18
N LEU A 147 -8.22 15.14 -1.16
CA LEU A 147 -8.48 16.44 -1.78
C LEU A 147 -9.86 16.46 -2.47
N PHE A 148 -10.22 15.41 -3.22
CA PHE A 148 -11.54 15.29 -3.83
C PHE A 148 -12.65 15.30 -2.78
N LYS A 149 -12.51 14.55 -1.68
CA LYS A 149 -13.48 14.57 -0.57
C LYS A 149 -13.64 15.97 0.03
N VAL A 150 -12.51 16.65 0.27
CA VAL A 150 -12.53 18.02 0.82
C VAL A 150 -13.17 19.00 -0.16
N LEU A 151 -12.90 18.88 -1.45
CA LEU A 151 -13.48 19.75 -2.48
C LEU A 151 -14.98 19.53 -2.64
N VAL A 152 -15.45 18.28 -2.65
CA VAL A 152 -16.88 17.94 -2.70
C VAL A 152 -17.59 18.47 -1.45
N PHE A 153 -17.07 18.17 -0.26
CA PHE A 153 -17.67 18.63 1.01
C PHE A 153 -17.68 20.16 1.13
N LYS A 154 -16.64 20.83 0.62
CA LYS A 154 -16.58 22.30 0.56
C LYS A 154 -17.58 22.89 -0.44
N ASN A 155 -17.91 22.17 -1.51
CA ASN A 155 -18.95 22.59 -2.45
C ASN A 155 -20.35 22.45 -1.85
N ASP A 156 -20.62 21.37 -1.10
CA ASP A 156 -21.91 21.15 -0.42
C ASP A 156 -22.22 22.27 0.60
N HIS A 157 -21.20 22.76 1.31
CA HIS A 157 -21.35 23.91 2.23
C HIS A 157 -21.46 25.27 1.54
N LYS A 158 -21.03 25.41 0.28
CA LYS A 158 -21.13 26.66 -0.48
C LYS A 158 -22.49 26.81 -1.17
N SER A 159 -23.23 25.71 -1.34
CA SER A 159 -24.56 25.68 -1.93
C SER A 159 -25.71 26.00 -0.97
N ASP A 160 -25.45 26.31 0.31
CA ASP A 160 -26.45 26.95 1.18
C ASP A 160 -26.45 28.46 0.86
N PRO A 161 -27.45 28.99 0.13
CA PRO A 161 -27.57 30.42 -0.04
C PRO A 161 -27.91 31.04 1.31
N GLU A 162 -27.14 32.03 1.74
CA GLU A 162 -27.66 33.13 2.56
C GLU A 162 -28.83 33.75 1.78
N ASN A 163 -30.03 33.24 2.00
CA ASN A 163 -31.26 33.89 1.59
C ASN A 163 -32.19 33.92 2.80
N GLY A 164 -32.21 35.07 3.48
CA GLY A 164 -33.07 35.30 4.62
C GLY A 164 -32.86 36.65 5.30
N ASN A 165 -33.12 37.74 4.55
CA ASN A 165 -33.68 39.02 5.03
C ASN A 165 -32.68 39.94 5.79
N ASN A 166 -32.34 41.17 5.37
CA ASN A 166 -33.13 42.23 4.73
C ASN A 166 -34.55 42.32 5.28
N GLU A 167 -34.67 42.76 6.52
CA GLU A 167 -35.70 43.67 7.05
C GLU A 167 -35.15 44.40 8.30
#